data_AF-A0A899GEZ6-F1
#
_entry.id   AF-A0A899GEZ6-F1
#
_cell.length_a   1.000
_cell.length_b   1.000
_cell.length_c   1.000
_cell.angle_alpha   90.00
_cell.angle_beta   90.00
_cell.angle_gamma   90.00
#
_symmetry.space_group_name_H-M   'P 1'
#
loop_
_entity.id
_entity.type
_entity.pdbx_description
1 polymer ?
#
loop_
_entity_poly.entity_id
_entity_poly.type
_entity_poly.pdbx_seq_one_letter_code
_entity_poly.pdbx_strand_id
1 'polypeptide(L)'
;MEPHTAVRLRERKANRLKNYIAMSRPLGVTHLLLLSKTELGPNMRIIRSPHGPTLYFRIKTYSLCKDIIKTQKNPRSPGSEFLMPPLLILNNFISGKKELPHETLLTSTFRNLFPEISVKKTQTSYIKRTLLLHRDPCKGYIDLRHYAIITKNVDICQPIRRISTNLGIKKPLPNLGFIKDISEYVLHNTGFMSCESDSEIDDDAIVEVKEETNMKNYSKEKVQKKAIKLVELGPRLRLELYKITEGASEGNVLFHKSITNTLNEETSFKEEH
;
A
#
# COMPACT_ATOMS: atom_id res chain seq x y z
N MET A 1 -7.35 1.39 0.33
CA MET A 1 -7.89 2.70 0.74
C MET A 1 -8.83 2.58 1.92
N GLU A 2 -9.68 1.55 1.99
CA GLU A 2 -10.36 1.15 3.23
C GLU A 2 -9.37 1.01 4.41
N PRO A 3 -9.81 1.25 5.67
CA PRO A 3 -11.21 1.36 6.13
C PRO A 3 -11.81 2.77 6.12
N HIS A 4 -11.01 3.84 6.16
CA HIS A 4 -11.49 5.23 6.31
C HIS A 4 -12.02 5.86 5.01
N THR A 5 -12.54 5.02 4.11
CA THR A 5 -13.17 5.46 2.86
C THR A 5 -14.67 5.30 2.93
N ALA A 6 -15.41 6.30 2.45
CA ALA A 6 -16.87 6.25 2.38
C ALA A 6 -17.36 5.32 1.25
N VAL A 7 -17.23 4.01 1.42
CA VAL A 7 -17.61 2.98 0.41
C VAL A 7 -19.11 3.03 0.07
N ARG A 8 -19.93 3.48 1.02
CA ARG A 8 -21.38 3.62 0.84
C ARG A 8 -21.77 4.78 -0.08
N LEU A 9 -20.87 5.75 -0.29
CA LEU A 9 -21.11 6.87 -1.19
C LEU A 9 -20.97 6.36 -2.64
N ARG A 10 -22.11 6.11 -3.29
CA ARG A 10 -22.15 5.68 -4.70
C ARG A 10 -22.37 6.87 -5.62
N GLU A 11 -21.59 6.92 -6.68
CA GLU A 11 -21.72 7.95 -7.71
C GLU A 11 -23.05 7.79 -8.47
N ARG A 12 -23.75 8.92 -8.66
CA ARG A 12 -24.94 9.02 -9.53
C ARG A 12 -24.61 9.97 -10.67
N LYS A 13 -25.07 9.67 -11.89
CA LYS A 13 -24.83 10.50 -13.08
C LYS A 13 -25.32 11.95 -12.94
N ALA A 14 -26.34 12.19 -12.12
CA ALA A 14 -26.86 13.54 -11.87
C ALA A 14 -25.94 14.42 -11.00
N ASN A 15 -25.05 13.81 -10.22
CA ASN A 15 -24.21 14.54 -9.28
C ASN A 15 -23.01 15.16 -9.98
N ARG A 16 -22.81 16.46 -9.78
CA ARG A 16 -21.63 17.20 -10.24
C ARG A 16 -20.56 17.23 -9.15
N LEU A 17 -19.32 17.52 -9.54
CA LEU A 17 -18.19 17.65 -8.61
C LEU A 17 -18.46 18.65 -7.48
N LYS A 18 -19.13 19.78 -7.78
CA LYS A 18 -19.50 20.80 -6.79
C LYS A 18 -20.35 20.22 -5.65
N ASN A 19 -21.24 19.27 -5.94
CA ASN A 19 -22.07 18.63 -4.93
C ASN A 19 -21.23 17.76 -4.00
N TYR A 20 -20.22 17.05 -4.52
CA TYR A 20 -19.31 16.24 -3.70
C TYR A 20 -18.40 17.09 -2.82
N ILE A 21 -17.93 18.24 -3.32
CA ILE A 21 -17.15 19.19 -2.52
C ILE A 21 -18.03 19.76 -1.40
N ALA A 22 -19.26 20.17 -1.70
CA ALA A 22 -20.20 20.67 -0.69
C ALA A 22 -20.50 19.61 0.40
N MET A 23 -20.71 18.35 0.00
CA MET A 23 -20.99 17.25 0.92
C MET A 23 -19.76 16.72 1.66
N SER A 24 -18.54 17.03 1.21
CA SER A 24 -17.31 16.54 1.85
C SER A 24 -17.16 17.03 3.29
N ARG A 25 -17.57 18.28 3.57
CA ARG A 25 -17.45 18.90 4.89
C ARG A 25 -18.34 18.24 5.95
N PRO A 26 -19.65 18.07 5.76
CA PRO A 26 -20.50 17.38 6.76
C PRO A 26 -20.15 15.90 6.91
N LEU A 27 -19.63 15.25 5.88
CA LEU A 27 -19.21 13.84 5.94
C LEU A 27 -17.80 13.64 6.51
N GLY A 28 -17.06 14.71 6.80
CA GLY A 28 -15.67 14.64 7.28
C GLY A 28 -14.69 14.03 6.26
N VAL A 29 -15.02 14.08 4.97
CA VAL A 29 -14.16 13.54 3.90
C VAL A 29 -13.07 14.54 3.56
N THR A 30 -11.81 14.14 3.77
CA THR A 30 -10.64 15.01 3.57
C THR A 30 -10.13 15.01 2.13
N HIS A 31 -10.16 13.87 1.45
CA HIS A 31 -9.62 13.71 0.10
C HIS A 31 -10.66 13.10 -0.84
N LEU A 32 -10.74 13.65 -2.06
CA LEU A 32 -11.53 13.08 -3.14
C LEU A 32 -10.58 12.56 -4.22
N LEU A 33 -10.76 11.30 -4.62
CA LEU A 33 -10.07 10.69 -5.75
C LEU A 33 -11.06 10.57 -6.90
N LEU A 34 -10.78 11.26 -7.99
CA LEU A 34 -11.61 11.25 -9.18
C LEU A 34 -10.87 10.57 -10.32
N LEU A 35 -11.54 9.61 -10.95
CA LEU A 35 -11.08 9.02 -12.19
C LEU A 35 -11.93 9.58 -13.33
N SER A 36 -11.29 10.09 -14.37
CA SER A 36 -11.96 10.53 -15.59
C SER A 36 -11.31 9.89 -16.79
N LYS A 37 -12.09 9.66 -17.85
CA LYS A 37 -11.58 9.19 -19.13
C LYS A 37 -11.81 10.31 -20.15
N THR A 38 -10.73 10.81 -20.73
CA THR A 38 -10.78 11.70 -21.90
C THR A 38 -10.36 10.92 -23.14
N GLU A 39 -10.49 11.53 -24.32
CA GLU A 39 -10.06 10.92 -25.60
C GLU A 39 -8.57 10.55 -25.59
N LEU A 40 -7.74 11.37 -24.95
CA LEU A 40 -6.29 11.15 -24.80
C LEU A 40 -5.93 10.04 -23.80
N GLY A 41 -6.89 9.59 -22.98
CA GLY A 41 -6.70 8.50 -22.02
C GLY A 41 -7.30 8.73 -20.63
N PRO A 42 -7.05 7.78 -19.71
CA PRO A 42 -7.52 7.86 -18.33
C PRO A 42 -6.67 8.83 -17.49
N ASN A 43 -7.34 9.66 -16.72
CA ASN A 43 -6.75 10.63 -15.80
C ASN A 43 -7.25 10.38 -14.38
N MET A 44 -6.40 10.68 -13.41
CA MET A 44 -6.72 10.64 -11.99
C MET A 44 -6.49 12.02 -11.39
N ARG A 45 -7.45 12.50 -10.60
CA ARG A 45 -7.33 13.75 -9.85
C ARG A 45 -7.43 13.45 -8.37
N ILE A 46 -6.53 14.03 -7.59
CA ILE A 46 -6.57 13.99 -6.12
C ILE A 46 -6.86 15.40 -5.64
N ILE A 47 -7.97 15.58 -4.92
CA ILE A 47 -8.42 16.86 -4.39
C ILE A 47 -8.37 16.81 -2.88
N ARG A 48 -7.73 17.79 -2.25
CA ARG A 48 -7.89 18.05 -0.82
C ARG A 48 -9.14 18.92 -0.62
N SER A 49 -10.16 18.37 0.03
CA SER A 49 -11.40 19.09 0.31
C SER A 49 -11.28 19.87 1.64
N PRO A 50 -11.92 21.06 1.81
CA PRO A 50 -12.79 21.78 0.87
C PRO A 50 -12.08 22.79 -0.04
N HIS A 51 -10.90 23.30 0.34
CA HIS A 51 -10.28 24.45 -0.34
C HIS A 51 -9.23 24.10 -1.42
N GLY A 52 -8.97 22.83 -1.73
CA GLY A 52 -7.84 22.44 -2.60
C GLY A 52 -6.50 22.50 -1.85
N PRO A 53 -5.40 21.95 -2.38
CA PRO A 53 -5.05 21.90 -3.80
C PRO A 53 -5.53 20.65 -4.54
N THR A 54 -5.40 20.70 -5.87
CA THR A 54 -5.77 19.64 -6.80
C THR A 54 -4.59 19.19 -7.64
N LEU A 55 -4.27 17.90 -7.51
CA LEU A 55 -3.20 17.22 -8.25
C LEU A 55 -3.81 16.45 -9.42
N TYR A 56 -3.27 16.68 -10.61
CA TYR A 56 -3.70 15.99 -11.82
C TYR A 56 -2.62 15.01 -12.28
N PHE A 57 -3.02 13.76 -12.36
CA PHE A 57 -2.21 12.66 -12.83
C PHE A 57 -2.78 12.09 -14.13
N ARG A 58 -1.90 11.80 -15.07
CA ARG A 58 -2.21 10.98 -16.24
C ARG A 58 -1.85 9.53 -15.92
N ILE A 59 -2.76 8.59 -16.14
CA ILE A 59 -2.48 7.18 -15.96
C ILE A 59 -1.85 6.67 -17.26
N LYS A 60 -0.60 6.21 -17.20
CA LYS A 60 0.11 5.65 -18.36
C LYS A 60 -0.22 4.19 -18.56
N THR A 61 -0.03 3.40 -17.52
CA THR A 61 -0.27 1.96 -17.52
C THR A 61 -1.05 1.60 -16.27
N TYR A 62 -2.05 0.75 -16.42
CA TYR A 62 -2.81 0.22 -15.30
C TYR A 62 -3.00 -1.28 -15.46
N SER A 63 -3.12 -1.99 -14.35
CA SER A 63 -3.59 -3.38 -14.33
C SER A 63 -4.62 -3.56 -13.23
N LEU A 64 -5.67 -4.32 -13.54
CA LEU A 64 -6.76 -4.55 -12.59
C LEU A 64 -6.34 -5.58 -11.54
N CYS A 65 -6.93 -5.49 -10.35
CA CYS A 65 -6.68 -6.48 -9.29
C CYS A 65 -7.00 -7.91 -9.76
N LYS A 66 -8.05 -8.07 -10.57
CA LYS A 66 -8.46 -9.37 -11.14
C LYS A 66 -7.35 -10.01 -11.98
N ASP A 67 -6.64 -9.21 -12.76
CA ASP A 67 -5.58 -9.70 -13.64
C ASP A 67 -4.34 -10.08 -12.81
N ILE A 68 -4.00 -9.27 -11.82
CA ILE A 68 -2.87 -9.54 -10.91
C ILE A 68 -3.10 -10.85 -10.15
N ILE A 69 -4.30 -11.05 -9.60
CA ILE A 69 -4.68 -12.29 -8.91
C ILE A 69 -4.51 -13.50 -9.84
N LYS A 70 -4.93 -13.40 -11.11
CA LYS A 70 -4.78 -14.49 -12.09
C LYS A 70 -3.33 -14.77 -12.47
N THR A 71 -2.48 -13.75 -12.52
CA THR A 71 -1.06 -13.93 -12.87
C THR A 71 -0.23 -14.58 -11.76
N GLN A 72 -0.72 -14.56 -10.52
CA GLN A 72 0.00 -15.11 -9.38
C GLN A 72 -0.18 -16.62 -9.28
N LYS A 73 0.92 -17.33 -8.99
CA LYS A 73 0.88 -18.79 -8.70
C LYS A 73 0.05 -19.11 -7.46
N ASN A 74 0.19 -18.29 -6.41
CA ASN A 74 -0.52 -18.43 -5.15
C ASN A 74 -1.28 -17.14 -4.82
N PRO A 75 -2.45 -16.92 -5.44
CA PRO A 75 -3.23 -15.74 -5.19
C PRO A 75 -3.80 -15.76 -3.78
N ARG A 76 -3.84 -14.59 -3.15
CA ARG A 76 -4.51 -14.39 -1.87
C ARG A 76 -5.80 -13.62 -2.10
N SER A 77 -6.91 -14.13 -1.58
CA SER A 77 -8.19 -13.43 -1.68
C SER A 77 -8.19 -12.21 -0.75
N PRO A 78 -8.60 -11.03 -1.25
CA PRO A 78 -8.73 -9.85 -0.41
C PRO A 78 -9.80 -10.10 0.66
N GLY A 79 -9.39 -10.13 1.94
CA GLY A 79 -10.26 -10.43 3.07
C GLY A 79 -10.19 -9.35 4.18
N SER A 80 -10.05 -9.79 5.44
CA SER A 80 -9.97 -8.89 6.62
C SER A 80 -8.82 -7.87 6.58
N GLU A 81 -7.87 -8.05 5.66
CA GLU A 81 -6.77 -7.13 5.41
C GLU A 81 -7.26 -5.72 5.08
N PHE A 82 -8.39 -5.59 4.37
CA PHE A 82 -8.95 -4.29 3.97
C PHE A 82 -9.56 -3.50 5.12
N LEU A 83 -9.91 -4.16 6.22
CA LEU A 83 -10.43 -3.51 7.42
C LEU A 83 -9.36 -2.68 8.13
N MET A 84 -8.08 -2.98 7.95
CA MET A 84 -6.97 -2.29 8.61
C MET A 84 -6.30 -1.32 7.65
N PRO A 85 -5.89 -0.12 8.07
CA PRO A 85 -5.24 0.84 7.17
C PRO A 85 -3.88 0.31 6.67
N PRO A 86 -3.49 0.61 5.42
CA PRO A 86 -2.19 0.21 4.88
C PRO A 86 -1.06 1.10 5.39
N LEU A 87 0.15 0.55 5.49
CA LEU A 87 1.38 1.32 5.69
C LEU A 87 1.79 2.00 4.39
N LEU A 88 2.08 3.30 4.42
CA LEU A 88 2.60 4.02 3.27
C LEU A 88 4.14 3.94 3.23
N ILE A 89 4.68 3.45 2.12
CA ILE A 89 6.12 3.44 1.85
C ILE A 89 6.36 4.37 0.67
N LEU A 90 7.13 5.43 0.92
CA LEU A 90 7.53 6.41 -0.08
C LEU A 90 8.98 6.15 -0.48
N ASN A 91 9.20 5.65 -1.69
CA ASN A 91 10.54 5.40 -2.21
C ASN A 91 10.91 6.48 -3.26
N ASN A 92 12.10 7.07 -3.11
CA ASN A 92 12.64 8.12 -3.97
C ASN A 92 11.81 9.42 -4.05
N PHE A 93 11.09 9.77 -2.98
CA PHE A 93 10.38 11.06 -2.89
C PHE A 93 11.24 12.19 -2.33
N ILE A 94 12.29 11.87 -1.57
CA ILE A 94 13.21 12.83 -0.97
C ILE A 94 14.52 12.76 -1.76
N SER A 95 14.63 13.55 -2.82
CA SER A 95 15.91 13.74 -3.52
C SER A 95 16.63 14.89 -2.83
N GLY A 96 17.80 14.63 -2.22
CA GLY A 96 18.56 15.61 -1.42
C GLY A 96 19.07 16.85 -2.18
N LYS A 97 18.63 17.11 -3.41
CA LYS A 97 18.93 18.32 -4.18
C LYS A 97 17.67 19.19 -4.18
N LYS A 98 17.75 20.39 -3.55
CA LYS A 98 16.73 21.46 -3.47
C LYS A 98 15.30 20.96 -3.73
N GLU A 99 14.60 20.59 -2.65
CA GLU A 99 13.21 20.13 -2.71
C GLU A 99 12.38 21.05 -3.61
N LEU A 100 11.97 20.53 -4.76
CA LEU A 100 11.06 21.25 -5.62
C LEU A 100 9.71 21.33 -4.87
N PRO A 101 9.08 22.51 -4.76
CA PRO A 101 7.91 22.71 -3.91
C PRO A 101 6.73 21.80 -4.30
N HIS A 102 6.64 21.40 -5.57
CA HIS A 102 5.64 20.46 -6.06
C HIS A 102 5.84 19.02 -5.53
N GLU A 103 7.07 18.62 -5.20
CA GLU A 103 7.38 17.29 -4.66
C GLU A 103 7.05 17.19 -3.18
N THR A 104 7.37 18.24 -2.42
CA THR A 104 6.99 18.36 -1.01
C THR A 104 5.48 18.36 -0.87
N LEU A 105 4.76 19.09 -1.75
CA LEU A 105 3.31 19.06 -1.80
C LEU A 105 2.78 17.65 -2.11
N LEU A 106 3.34 17.00 -3.13
CA LEU A 106 2.91 15.65 -3.51
C LEU A 106 3.13 14.65 -2.36
N THR A 107 4.28 14.70 -1.70
CA THR A 107 4.62 13.89 -0.52
C THR A 107 3.63 14.14 0.61
N SER A 108 3.33 15.41 0.89
CA SER A 108 2.35 15.81 1.90
C SER A 108 0.94 15.30 1.57
N THR A 109 0.50 15.38 0.31
CA THR A 109 -0.82 14.88 -0.07
C THR A 109 -0.95 13.36 0.07
N PHE A 110 0.06 12.59 -0.33
CA PHE A 110 0.03 11.13 -0.18
C PHE A 110 0.15 10.70 1.28
N ARG A 111 0.95 11.41 2.09
CA ARG A 111 1.03 11.18 3.54
C ARG A 111 -0.31 11.44 4.21
N ASN A 112 -0.96 12.57 3.91
CA ASN A 112 -2.24 12.96 4.51
C ASN A 112 -3.43 12.12 4.02
N LEU A 113 -3.27 11.34 2.94
CA LEU A 113 -4.29 10.42 2.44
C LEU A 113 -4.49 9.22 3.38
N PHE A 114 -3.49 8.88 4.19
CA PHE A 114 -3.51 7.78 5.14
C PHE A 114 -3.36 8.31 6.57
N PRO A 115 -3.90 7.60 7.58
CA PRO A 115 -3.68 7.97 8.97
C PRO A 115 -2.19 7.89 9.31
N GLU A 116 -1.70 8.85 10.08
CA GLU A 116 -0.31 8.83 10.54
C GLU A 116 -0.08 7.67 11.51
N ILE A 117 1.05 6.99 11.35
CA ILE A 117 1.36 5.78 12.10
C ILE A 117 2.47 6.11 13.09
N SER A 118 2.12 6.02 14.38
CA SER A 118 3.11 6.12 15.46
C SER A 118 3.59 4.72 15.83
N VAL A 119 4.90 4.48 15.73
CA VAL A 119 5.54 3.20 16.07
C VAL A 119 5.21 2.76 17.50
N LYS A 120 5.09 3.72 18.43
CA LYS A 120 4.80 3.45 19.86
C LYS A 120 3.36 3.03 20.14
N LYS A 121 2.40 3.41 19.30
CA LYS A 121 0.96 3.21 19.57
C LYS A 121 0.36 2.01 18.85
N THR A 122 1.00 1.55 17.78
CA THR A 122 0.42 0.56 16.86
C THR A 122 0.96 -0.83 17.17
N GLN A 123 0.06 -1.81 17.31
CA GLN A 123 0.47 -3.21 17.49
C GLN A 123 0.71 -3.84 16.11
N THR A 124 1.73 -4.70 16.01
CA THR A 124 2.14 -5.40 14.78
C THR A 124 1.00 -6.22 14.16
N SER A 125 0.06 -6.72 14.96
CA SER A 125 -1.12 -7.46 14.50
C SER A 125 -2.06 -6.66 13.58
N TYR A 126 -2.10 -5.32 13.72
CA TYR A 126 -2.90 -4.43 12.86
C TYR A 126 -2.25 -4.22 11.48
N ILE A 127 -0.94 -4.46 11.37
CA ILE A 127 -0.16 -4.20 10.16
C ILE A 127 -0.28 -5.38 9.20
N LYS A 128 -1.24 -5.29 8.29
CA LYS A 128 -1.53 -6.37 7.32
C LYS A 128 -1.25 -6.00 5.86
N ARG A 129 -1.11 -4.71 5.55
CA ARG A 129 -0.98 -4.21 4.17
C ARG A 129 0.01 -3.07 4.07
N THR A 130 0.65 -2.95 2.91
CA THR A 130 1.54 -1.85 2.55
C THR A 130 1.18 -1.30 1.17
N LEU A 131 1.18 0.01 1.04
CA LEU A 131 1.13 0.72 -0.22
C LEU A 131 2.54 1.26 -0.51
N LEU A 132 3.14 0.75 -1.58
CA LEU A 132 4.41 1.24 -2.10
C LEU A 132 4.12 2.29 -3.17
N LEU A 133 4.64 3.49 -2.95
CA LEU A 133 4.81 4.48 -4.00
C LEU A 133 6.30 4.52 -4.33
N HIS A 134 6.63 4.21 -5.57
CA HIS A 134 7.99 4.29 -6.09
C HIS A 134 8.06 5.39 -7.14
N ARG A 135 8.99 6.32 -6.97
CA ARG A 135 9.23 7.38 -7.95
C ARG A 135 10.48 7.08 -8.77
N ASP A 136 10.31 7.13 -10.09
CA ASP A 136 11.42 7.12 -11.04
C ASP A 136 12.00 8.54 -11.14
N PRO A 137 13.25 8.79 -10.70
CA PRO A 137 13.83 10.15 -10.72
C PRO A 137 14.04 10.68 -12.14
N CYS A 138 14.33 9.80 -13.11
CA CYS A 138 14.65 10.22 -14.49
C CYS A 138 13.42 10.69 -15.28
N LYS A 139 12.26 10.04 -15.10
CA LYS A 139 11.04 10.32 -15.88
C LYS A 139 9.95 11.04 -15.08
N GLY A 140 10.07 11.03 -13.76
CA GLY A 140 9.06 11.56 -12.84
C GLY A 140 7.78 10.72 -12.82
N TYR A 141 7.86 9.43 -13.12
CA TYR A 141 6.73 8.52 -13.01
C TYR A 141 6.61 8.00 -11.58
N ILE A 142 5.37 7.81 -11.14
CA ILE A 142 5.04 7.28 -9.83
C ILE A 142 4.34 5.94 -10.04
N ASP A 143 5.02 4.88 -9.63
CA ASP A 143 4.49 3.53 -9.59
C ASP A 143 3.79 3.31 -8.26
N LEU A 144 2.49 3.06 -8.32
CA LEU A 144 1.67 2.69 -7.17
C LEU A 144 1.46 1.18 -7.19
N ARG A 145 1.92 0.51 -6.12
CA ARG A 145 1.77 -0.93 -5.91
C ARG A 145 1.26 -1.20 -4.50
N HIS A 146 0.43 -2.23 -4.36
CA HIS A 146 -0.22 -2.56 -3.10
C HIS A 146 0.02 -4.03 -2.75
N TYR A 147 0.60 -4.25 -1.57
CA TYR A 147 0.99 -5.56 -1.09
C TYR A 147 0.29 -5.90 0.23
N ALA A 148 -0.05 -7.17 0.41
CA ALA A 148 -0.36 -7.77 1.69
C ALA A 148 0.94 -8.23 2.35
N ILE A 149 1.05 -7.98 3.66
CA ILE A 149 2.13 -8.49 4.50
C ILE A 149 1.68 -9.85 5.06
N ILE A 150 2.49 -10.88 4.84
CA ILE A 150 2.32 -12.20 5.43
C ILE A 150 3.50 -12.45 6.36
N THR A 151 3.23 -12.54 7.64
CA THR A 151 4.24 -12.93 8.63
C THR A 151 4.26 -14.45 8.76
N LYS A 152 5.47 -15.01 8.78
CA LYS A 152 5.75 -16.43 9.01
C LYS A 152 6.69 -16.54 10.20
N ASN A 153 6.33 -17.32 11.22
CA ASN A 153 7.25 -17.57 12.34
C ASN A 153 8.42 -18.43 11.86
N VAL A 154 9.65 -18.00 12.15
CA VAL A 154 10.90 -18.66 11.74
C VAL A 154 11.40 -19.62 12.82
N ASP A 155 11.10 -19.35 14.09
CA ASP A 155 11.56 -20.13 15.24
C ASP A 155 11.03 -21.58 15.32
N ILE A 156 10.22 -22.01 14.35
CA ILE A 156 9.58 -23.33 14.33
C ILE A 156 10.05 -24.10 13.09
N CYS A 157 10.63 -25.28 13.31
CA CYS A 157 11.00 -26.20 12.23
C CYS A 157 9.78 -26.55 11.34
N GLN A 158 9.98 -26.69 10.03
CA GLN A 158 8.90 -26.97 9.07
C GLN A 158 8.02 -28.18 9.44
N PRO A 159 8.53 -29.31 9.96
CA PRO A 159 7.70 -30.45 10.36
C PRO A 159 6.74 -30.09 11.49
N ILE A 160 7.24 -29.41 12.52
CA ILE A 160 6.45 -28.92 13.66
C ILE A 160 5.41 -27.89 13.18
N ARG A 161 5.78 -27.06 12.21
CA ARG A 161 4.88 -26.09 11.60
C ARG A 161 3.74 -26.75 10.82
N ARG A 162 3.99 -27.86 10.11
CA ARG A 162 2.93 -28.64 9.43
C ARG A 162 1.92 -29.17 10.45
N ILE A 163 2.40 -29.68 11.59
CA ILE A 163 1.52 -30.13 12.68
C ILE A 163 0.72 -28.96 13.24
N SER A 164 1.35 -27.84 13.60
CA SER A 164 0.66 -26.72 14.25
C SER A 164 -0.37 -26.04 13.34
N THR A 165 -0.06 -25.90 12.05
CA THR A 165 -0.99 -25.30 11.07
C THR A 165 -2.14 -26.23 10.71
N ASN A 166 -1.91 -27.54 10.67
CA ASN A 166 -2.95 -28.53 10.38
C ASN A 166 -3.81 -28.89 11.60
N LEU A 167 -3.40 -28.53 12.82
CA LEU A 167 -4.20 -28.78 14.03
C LEU A 167 -5.54 -28.02 14.04
N GLY A 168 -5.65 -26.92 13.29
CA GLY A 168 -6.87 -26.08 13.22
C GLY A 168 -7.65 -26.17 11.91
N ILE A 169 -7.15 -26.90 10.90
CA ILE A 169 -7.75 -27.00 9.57
C ILE A 169 -7.89 -28.49 9.25
N LYS A 170 -9.01 -28.93 8.66
CA LYS A 170 -9.28 -30.34 8.26
C LYS A 170 -8.34 -30.86 7.14
N LYS A 171 -7.05 -30.59 7.23
CA LYS A 171 -6.01 -31.19 6.38
C LYS A 171 -5.57 -32.49 7.03
N PRO A 172 -5.20 -33.50 6.22
CA PRO A 172 -4.72 -34.77 6.75
C PRO A 172 -3.46 -34.51 7.58
N LEU A 173 -3.53 -34.86 8.86
CA LEU A 173 -2.36 -34.89 9.73
C LEU A 173 -1.42 -36.00 9.21
N PRO A 174 -0.10 -35.77 9.26
CA PRO A 174 0.85 -36.83 8.95
C PRO A 174 0.63 -38.01 9.89
N ASN A 175 0.68 -39.24 9.36
CA ASN A 175 0.50 -40.44 10.17
C ASN A 175 1.73 -40.64 11.07
N LEU A 176 1.54 -40.50 12.39
CA LEU A 176 2.60 -40.61 13.40
C LEU A 176 2.71 -42.02 14.00
N GLY A 177 1.90 -42.99 13.54
CA GLY A 177 1.84 -44.33 14.15
C GLY A 177 3.13 -45.15 14.09
N PHE A 178 4.05 -44.80 13.20
CA PHE A 178 5.34 -45.49 13.05
C PHE A 178 6.49 -44.85 13.85
N ILE A 179 6.26 -43.70 14.46
CA ILE A 179 7.32 -42.88 15.06
C ILE A 179 7.28 -43.08 16.57
N LYS A 180 8.40 -43.52 17.16
CA LYS A 180 8.47 -43.80 18.61
C LYS A 180 8.85 -42.56 19.42
N ASP A 181 9.60 -41.63 18.83
CA ASP A 181 10.06 -40.40 19.49
C ASP A 181 9.82 -39.14 18.62
N ILE A 182 9.55 -38.01 19.25
CA ILE A 182 9.36 -36.72 18.57
C ILE A 182 10.64 -36.31 17.83
N SER A 183 11.80 -36.64 18.39
CA SER A 183 13.11 -36.39 17.78
C SER A 183 13.22 -37.08 16.40
N GLU A 184 12.71 -38.31 16.28
CA GLU A 184 12.67 -39.08 15.05
C GLU A 184 11.79 -38.39 14.00
N TYR A 185 10.65 -37.78 14.35
CA TYR A 185 9.86 -37.00 13.37
C TYR A 185 10.58 -35.73 12.88
N VAL A 186 11.25 -35.02 13.79
CA VAL A 186 11.96 -33.77 13.46
C VAL A 186 13.21 -34.06 12.62
N LEU A 187 13.91 -35.16 12.92
CA LEU A 187 15.17 -35.55 12.28
C LEU A 187 14.97 -36.46 11.05
N HIS A 188 13.97 -37.33 10.99
CA HIS A 188 13.77 -38.24 9.84
C HIS A 188 13.41 -37.49 8.55
N ASN A 189 12.91 -36.25 8.65
CA ASN A 189 12.69 -35.39 7.49
C ASN A 189 13.96 -34.64 7.03
N THR A 190 15.12 -34.82 7.68
CA THR A 190 16.38 -34.19 7.26
C THR A 190 17.23 -35.08 6.34
N GLY A 191 16.86 -36.35 6.14
CA GLY A 191 17.66 -37.35 5.41
C GLY A 191 17.45 -37.45 3.89
N PHE A 192 16.38 -36.90 3.30
CA PHE A 192 16.13 -37.00 1.84
C PHE A 192 15.20 -35.92 1.28
N MET A 193 15.20 -34.72 1.85
CA MET A 193 14.56 -33.57 1.22
C MET A 193 15.18 -32.31 1.81
N SER A 194 16.18 -31.80 1.10
CA SER A 194 16.64 -30.41 1.13
C SER A 194 15.75 -29.47 1.95
N CYS A 195 16.30 -28.98 3.06
CA CYS A 195 15.84 -27.75 3.70
C CYS A 195 15.82 -26.54 2.74
N GLU A 196 16.32 -26.70 1.50
CA GLU A 196 16.43 -25.69 0.45
C GLU A 196 15.21 -25.59 -0.50
N SER A 197 14.22 -26.49 -0.45
CA SER A 197 13.12 -26.44 -1.43
C SER A 197 11.86 -25.74 -0.90
N ASP A 198 11.96 -24.43 -0.69
CA ASP A 198 10.98 -23.41 -1.15
C ASP A 198 11.52 -22.01 -0.77
N SER A 199 12.58 -21.57 -1.44
CA SER A 199 13.33 -20.31 -1.29
C SER A 199 13.96 -20.10 0.09
N GLU A 200 15.29 -20.03 0.14
CA GLU A 200 16.03 -19.44 1.26
C GLU A 200 15.29 -18.16 1.66
N ILE A 201 14.84 -18.13 2.91
CA ILE A 201 14.28 -16.91 3.47
C ILE A 201 15.51 -16.03 3.65
N ASP A 202 15.71 -15.06 2.76
CA ASP A 202 16.82 -14.11 2.89
C ASP A 202 16.88 -13.63 4.34
N ASP A 203 18.06 -13.65 4.96
CA ASP A 203 18.23 -13.23 6.35
C ASP A 203 17.70 -11.80 6.57
N ASP A 204 17.75 -10.97 5.52
CA ASP A 204 17.17 -9.61 5.46
C ASP A 204 15.65 -9.56 5.70
N ALA A 205 14.93 -10.66 5.46
CA ALA A 205 13.49 -10.75 5.64
C ALA A 205 13.08 -11.17 7.06
N ILE A 206 14.04 -11.50 7.94
CA ILE A 206 13.80 -11.95 9.31
C ILE A 206 13.77 -10.74 10.24
N VAL A 207 12.62 -10.52 10.90
CA VAL A 207 12.43 -9.42 11.85
C VAL A 207 12.13 -9.97 13.23
N GLU A 208 12.84 -9.48 14.23
CA GLU A 208 12.55 -9.75 15.64
C GLU A 208 11.36 -8.90 16.10
N VAL A 209 10.25 -9.56 16.40
CA VAL A 209 9.04 -8.91 16.91
C VAL A 209 8.92 -9.22 18.40
N LYS A 210 8.93 -8.18 19.22
CA LYS A 210 8.58 -8.28 20.64
C LYS A 210 7.08 -8.39 20.76
N GLU A 211 6.58 -9.53 21.21
CA GLU A 211 5.15 -9.71 21.52
C GLU A 211 4.96 -9.80 23.02
N GLU A 212 4.15 -8.88 23.55
CA GLU A 212 3.65 -8.93 24.92
C GLU A 212 2.43 -9.87 24.94
N THR A 213 2.63 -11.14 25.25
CA THR A 213 1.52 -12.05 25.49
C THR A 213 1.11 -11.99 26.95
N ASN A 214 -0.04 -11.36 27.24
CA ASN A 214 -0.70 -11.43 28.54
C ASN A 214 -1.31 -12.82 28.75
N MET A 215 -0.47 -13.82 29.02
CA MET A 215 -0.93 -15.09 29.60
C MET A 215 -1.11 -14.89 31.10
N LYS A 216 -2.31 -15.23 31.60
CA LYS A 216 -2.76 -15.11 33.00
C LYS A 216 -1.88 -15.88 33.99
N ASN A 217 -0.61 -15.48 34.21
CA ASN A 217 0.23 -15.73 35.41
C ASN A 217 1.75 -15.63 35.14
N TYR A 218 2.20 -15.35 33.91
CA TYR A 218 3.63 -15.04 33.64
C TYR A 218 3.77 -14.08 32.46
N SER A 219 4.17 -12.84 32.73
CA SER A 219 4.64 -11.89 31.71
C SER A 219 6.06 -12.27 31.27
N LYS A 220 6.19 -13.24 30.39
CA LYS A 220 7.45 -13.46 29.66
C LYS A 220 7.40 -12.67 28.36
N GLU A 221 8.27 -11.66 28.24
CA GLU A 221 8.59 -11.08 26.94
C GLU A 221 9.15 -12.18 26.05
N LYS A 222 8.39 -12.56 25.02
CA LYS A 222 8.88 -13.49 24.00
C LYS A 222 9.25 -12.67 22.78
N VAL A 223 10.55 -12.58 22.52
CA VAL A 223 11.08 -12.15 21.23
C VAL A 223 10.84 -13.29 20.25
N GLN A 224 9.99 -13.07 19.24
CA GLN A 224 9.75 -14.05 18.18
C GLN A 224 10.35 -13.54 16.87
N LYS A 225 11.11 -14.39 16.19
CA LYS A 225 11.60 -14.08 14.84
C LYS A 225 10.51 -14.40 13.82
N LYS A 226 10.10 -13.37 13.07
CA LYS A 226 9.09 -13.46 12.02
C LYS A 226 9.70 -13.07 10.68
N ALA A 227 9.60 -13.97 9.71
CA ALA A 227 9.92 -13.69 8.32
C ALA A 227 8.73 -12.99 7.66
N ILE A 228 9.02 -11.94 6.89
CA ILE A 228 8.00 -11.17 6.18
C ILE A 228 7.98 -11.61 4.71
N LYS A 229 6.81 -12.04 4.22
CA LYS A 229 6.55 -12.29 2.80
C LYS A 229 5.53 -11.29 2.29
N LEU A 230 5.81 -10.64 1.16
CA LEU A 230 4.87 -9.76 0.48
C LEU A 230 4.12 -10.52 -0.60
N VAL A 231 2.80 -10.33 -0.68
CA VAL A 231 1.96 -10.82 -1.77
C VAL A 231 1.22 -9.64 -2.36
N GLU A 232 1.25 -9.48 -3.67
CA GLU A 232 0.62 -8.34 -4.29
C GLU A 232 -0.91 -8.47 -4.34
N LEU A 233 -1.63 -7.46 -3.88
CA LEU A 233 -3.10 -7.38 -3.93
C LEU A 233 -3.59 -6.67 -5.19
N GLY A 234 -2.83 -5.67 -5.65
CA GLY A 234 -3.22 -4.75 -6.73
C GLY A 234 -4.07 -3.57 -6.26
N PRO A 235 -4.43 -2.63 -7.17
CA PRO A 235 -4.05 -2.55 -8.59
C PRO A 235 -2.60 -2.05 -8.80
N ARG A 236 -2.04 -2.21 -10.01
CA ARG A 236 -0.79 -1.52 -10.40
C ARG A 236 -1.15 -0.29 -11.21
N LEU A 237 -0.60 0.85 -10.85
CA LEU A 237 -0.78 2.10 -11.61
C LEU A 237 0.57 2.75 -11.83
N ARG A 238 0.82 3.23 -13.05
CA ARG A 238 1.90 4.15 -13.35
C ARG A 238 1.32 5.51 -13.65
N LEU A 239 1.64 6.47 -12.78
CA LEU A 239 1.08 7.81 -12.79
C LEU A 239 2.14 8.81 -13.24
N GLU A 240 1.71 9.79 -14.01
CA GLU A 240 2.52 10.96 -14.37
C GLU A 240 1.82 12.21 -13.85
N LEU A 241 2.48 12.94 -12.94
CA LEU A 241 2.02 14.26 -12.53
C LEU A 241 2.20 15.24 -13.69
N TYR A 242 1.14 15.92 -14.11
CA TYR A 242 1.23 16.89 -15.21
C TYR A 242 0.76 18.29 -14.84
N LYS A 243 -0.14 18.44 -13.85
CA LYS A 243 -0.66 19.75 -13.44
C LYS A 243 -0.97 19.77 -11.94
N ILE A 244 -0.69 20.89 -11.29
CA ILE A 244 -1.17 21.20 -9.94
C ILE A 244 -1.94 22.51 -10.03
N THR A 245 -3.14 22.54 -9.47
CA THR A 245 -3.91 23.78 -9.30
C THR A 245 -4.21 24.04 -7.83
N GLU A 246 -4.25 25.32 -7.48
CA GLU A 246 -4.88 25.78 -6.25
C GLU A 246 -6.40 25.55 -6.33
N GLY A 247 -7.07 25.47 -5.18
CA GLY A 247 -8.52 25.30 -5.18
C GLY A 247 -9.00 23.90 -5.55
N ALA A 248 -10.30 23.70 -5.44
CA ALA A 248 -10.98 22.48 -5.85
C ALA A 248 -11.34 22.54 -7.35
N SER A 249 -10.34 22.37 -8.22
CA SER A 249 -10.44 22.36 -9.70
C SER A 249 -10.73 23.69 -10.40
N GLU A 250 -10.96 24.80 -9.69
CA GLU A 250 -11.29 26.11 -10.28
C GLU A 250 -10.24 27.21 -9.97
N GLY A 251 -9.06 26.86 -9.44
CA GLY A 251 -8.03 27.84 -9.07
C GLY A 251 -6.82 27.89 -10.01
N ASN A 252 -5.88 28.78 -9.64
CA ASN A 252 -4.67 29.09 -10.40
C ASN A 252 -3.74 27.86 -10.56
N VAL A 253 -3.01 27.80 -11.67
CA VAL A 253 -2.07 26.71 -11.95
C VAL A 253 -0.75 26.98 -11.24
N LEU A 254 -0.40 26.15 -10.27
CA LEU A 254 0.85 26.27 -9.52
C LEU A 254 2.02 25.54 -10.21
N PHE A 255 1.71 24.49 -10.96
CA PHE A 255 2.72 23.71 -11.68
C PHE A 255 2.11 23.08 -12.92
N HIS A 256 2.89 23.06 -14.01
CA HIS A 256 2.53 22.36 -15.23
C HIS A 256 3.78 21.77 -15.90
N LYS A 257 3.74 20.47 -16.21
CA LYS A 257 4.91 19.73 -16.71
C LYS A 257 5.31 20.12 -18.14
N SER A 258 4.35 20.48 -19.00
CA SER A 258 4.60 20.81 -20.42
C SER A 258 4.81 22.32 -20.70
N ILE A 259 4.69 23.19 -19.70
CA ILE A 259 4.70 24.66 -19.85
C ILE A 259 5.95 25.27 -19.19
N THR A 260 7.03 24.50 -19.05
CA THR A 260 8.34 25.10 -18.72
C THR A 260 8.88 26.03 -19.82
N ASN A 261 8.18 26.18 -20.95
CA ASN A 261 8.60 27.03 -22.07
C ASN A 261 7.78 28.33 -22.26
N THR A 262 6.64 28.55 -21.58
CA THR A 262 5.82 29.77 -21.79
C THR A 262 5.76 30.69 -20.57
N LEU A 263 6.67 30.53 -19.58
CA LEU A 263 6.81 31.49 -18.49
C LEU A 263 7.21 32.90 -18.98
N ASN A 264 7.71 33.04 -20.21
CA ASN A 264 7.93 34.33 -20.86
C ASN A 264 6.66 34.91 -21.54
N GLU A 265 5.60 34.12 -21.73
CA GLU A 265 4.36 34.58 -22.37
C GLU A 265 3.32 35.04 -21.33
N GLU A 266 3.38 34.53 -20.09
CA GLU A 266 2.46 34.98 -19.03
C GLU A 266 2.82 36.34 -18.45
N THR A 267 4.07 36.80 -18.58
CA THR A 267 4.49 38.15 -18.19
C THR A 267 4.02 39.20 -19.19
N SER A 268 4.04 38.91 -20.49
CA SER A 268 3.58 39.86 -21.53
C SER A 268 2.06 40.09 -21.48
N PHE A 269 1.26 39.07 -21.16
CA PHE A 269 -0.20 39.23 -21.03
C PHE A 269 -0.66 40.00 -19.77
N LYS A 270 0.22 40.20 -18.78
CA LYS A 270 -0.07 41.00 -17.58
C LYS A 270 0.40 42.45 -17.69
N GLU A 271 1.25 42.76 -18.67
CA GLU A 271 1.74 44.12 -18.91
C GLU A 271 0.92 44.86 -19.98
N GLU A 272 0.11 44.15 -20.78
CA GLU A 272 -0.76 44.73 -21.83
C GLU A 272 -2.20 45.03 -21.36
N HIS A 273 -2.51 44.89 -20.07
CA HIS A 273 -3.79 45.27 -19.45
C HIS A 273 -3.57 46.13 -18.21
#